data_AF-A0A8S9NLI0-F1
#
_entry.id   AF-A0A8S9NLI0-F1
#
_cell.length_a   1.000
_cell.length_b   1.000
_cell.length_c   1.000
_cell.angle_alpha   90.00
_cell.angle_beta   90.00
_cell.angle_gamma   90.00
#
_symmetry.space_group_name_H-M   'P 1'
#
loop_
_entity.id
_entity.type
_entity.pdbx_description
1 polymer ?
#
loop_
_entity_poly.entity_id
_entity_poly.type
_entity_poly.pdbx_seq_one_letter_code
_entity_poly.pdbx_strand_id
1 'polypeptide(L)'
;MDFSVKPNGGSPSPSSSTTPHRFKPSAATASDRDPMHSWWESVSKQRSRILSLSSLLSGGDEAPISSLADSDRPALSLLSSRPAYSLISASLRDPSSGSGSDPLCQWLYETYLSSDQPLRLVVLSFLPLLAGTYLSRIHSSDSSSLPSLSGFEAVLLAIYAAEVKSRAGKGVLVHIPDLSQPSLYHTPRNGVDRSRDSNHVASVGVLSPQLEPQVAVKSTKRAGIVGVGMQCYFKEVSQMPAWSKLELCSFAGAWAGQDCDCKEKIDGEGDKVLALTNGFVDSSSSLNGSSEIEAEEEEEEEEQVISSNGVGVGGGGVRIPLPWELLQPILRILGHCLLSPLNSEDVKDAASNAVRSLYARASHDLNPQAILATRSLVNLDASARAAAKTASAESVGGSSNVNTPSKSKKPEILLSSK
;
A
#
# COMPACT_ATOMS: atom_id res chain seq x y z
N MET A 1 -43.19 -63.92 -45.87
CA MET A 1 -43.00 -64.53 -44.55
C MET A 1 -43.41 -63.50 -43.51
N ASP A 2 -44.63 -63.69 -43.01
CA ASP A 2 -45.23 -63.08 -41.81
C ASP A 2 -44.26 -63.12 -40.61
N PHE A 3 -44.28 -62.26 -39.59
CA PHE A 3 -45.39 -61.63 -38.85
C PHE A 3 -44.91 -60.25 -38.31
N SER A 4 -45.71 -59.18 -38.41
CA SER A 4 -46.67 -58.67 -37.39
C SER A 4 -46.01 -58.00 -36.16
N VAL A 5 -46.39 -56.86 -35.60
CA VAL A 5 -47.36 -55.78 -35.89
C VAL A 5 -46.96 -54.60 -34.96
N LYS A 6 -46.79 -53.41 -35.55
CA LYS A 6 -47.19 -52.03 -35.16
C LYS A 6 -47.76 -51.72 -33.73
N PRO A 7 -47.98 -50.43 -33.38
CA PRO A 7 -47.27 -49.17 -33.68
C PRO A 7 -47.22 -48.26 -32.42
N ASN A 8 -46.73 -47.02 -32.39
CA ASN A 8 -47.28 -45.75 -32.89
C ASN A 8 -46.47 -44.66 -32.14
N GLY A 9 -46.16 -43.47 -32.62
CA GLY A 9 -46.42 -42.71 -33.83
C GLY A 9 -45.61 -41.41 -33.64
N GLY A 10 -44.89 -40.96 -34.66
CA GLY A 10 -45.35 -39.80 -35.44
C GLY A 10 -44.66 -38.51 -34.99
N SER A 11 -43.56 -38.17 -35.66
CA SER A 11 -42.99 -36.81 -35.73
C SER A 11 -44.02 -35.83 -36.34
N PRO A 12 -43.93 -34.49 -36.14
CA PRO A 12 -42.89 -33.69 -36.82
C PRO A 12 -42.38 -32.43 -36.07
N SER A 13 -41.23 -31.93 -36.53
CA SER A 13 -40.66 -30.59 -36.25
C SER A 13 -41.36 -29.49 -37.11
N PRO A 14 -40.94 -28.21 -37.10
CA PRO A 14 -41.40 -27.19 -36.16
C PRO A 14 -41.94 -25.91 -36.85
N SER A 15 -42.38 -24.95 -36.03
CA SER A 15 -42.45 -23.49 -36.27
C SER A 15 -43.76 -22.90 -36.80
N SER A 16 -44.55 -22.33 -35.89
CA SER A 16 -45.22 -21.04 -36.13
C SER A 16 -45.57 -20.37 -34.80
N SER A 17 -45.10 -19.14 -34.67
CA SER A 17 -45.15 -18.23 -33.53
C SER A 17 -46.53 -17.64 -33.24
N THR A 18 -46.92 -17.60 -31.96
CA THR A 18 -47.72 -16.51 -31.37
C THR A 18 -47.53 -16.46 -29.84
N THR A 19 -47.18 -15.28 -29.34
CA THR A 19 -46.86 -14.84 -27.97
C THR A 19 -48.11 -14.78 -27.04
N PRO A 20 -48.03 -14.37 -25.75
CA PRO A 20 -46.99 -14.49 -24.72
C PRO A 20 -47.55 -15.08 -23.39
N HIS A 21 -47.05 -16.22 -22.90
CA HIS A 21 -47.38 -16.69 -21.55
C HIS A 21 -46.24 -16.43 -20.56
N ARG A 22 -46.54 -15.49 -19.65
CA ARG A 22 -46.07 -15.33 -18.27
C ARG A 22 -45.21 -16.50 -17.75
N PHE A 23 -43.89 -16.35 -17.83
CA PHE A 23 -42.96 -17.20 -17.11
C PHE A 23 -42.89 -16.76 -15.64
N LYS A 24 -43.32 -17.65 -14.76
CA LYS A 24 -42.97 -17.62 -13.33
C LYS A 24 -41.46 -17.84 -13.21
N PRO A 25 -40.70 -16.99 -12.51
CA PRO A 25 -39.35 -17.34 -12.12
C PRO A 25 -39.42 -18.41 -11.04
N SER A 26 -38.72 -19.51 -11.31
CA SER A 26 -38.40 -20.55 -10.33
C SER A 26 -37.75 -19.93 -9.10
N ALA A 27 -38.26 -20.27 -7.93
CA ALA A 27 -37.71 -19.86 -6.65
C ALA A 27 -36.29 -20.41 -6.48
N ALA A 28 -35.30 -19.57 -6.76
CA ALA A 28 -34.02 -19.62 -6.08
C ALA A 28 -34.18 -18.80 -4.79
N THR A 29 -33.85 -19.41 -3.66
CA THR A 29 -33.91 -18.84 -2.32
C THR A 29 -33.02 -17.59 -2.21
N ALA A 30 -33.56 -16.43 -2.58
CA ALA A 30 -33.06 -15.14 -2.14
C ALA A 30 -33.46 -15.00 -0.67
N SER A 31 -32.50 -15.08 0.24
CA SER A 31 -32.73 -14.80 1.65
C SER A 31 -33.24 -13.37 1.80
N ASP A 32 -34.47 -13.27 2.28
CA ASP A 32 -35.15 -12.08 2.77
C ASP A 32 -34.42 -11.52 4.00
N ARG A 33 -33.25 -10.90 3.80
CA ARG A 33 -32.47 -10.24 4.85
C ARG A 33 -32.77 -8.75 4.80
N ASP A 34 -33.53 -8.27 5.79
CA ASP A 34 -33.70 -6.84 6.03
C ASP A 34 -32.32 -6.18 6.23
N PRO A 35 -31.93 -5.22 5.37
CA PRO A 35 -30.67 -4.49 5.48
C PRO A 35 -30.48 -3.82 6.86
N MET A 36 -31.56 -3.39 7.51
CA MET A 36 -31.50 -2.79 8.85
C MET A 36 -31.10 -3.80 9.91
N HIS A 37 -31.64 -5.02 9.86
CA HIS A 37 -31.23 -6.08 10.78
C HIS A 37 -29.75 -6.45 10.61
N SER A 38 -29.26 -6.58 9.37
CA SER A 38 -27.83 -6.84 9.11
C SER A 38 -26.92 -5.72 9.63
N TRP A 39 -27.37 -4.47 9.57
CA TRP A 39 -26.62 -3.33 10.09
C TRP A 39 -26.56 -3.35 11.62
N TRP A 40 -27.68 -3.55 12.31
CA TRP A 40 -27.72 -3.63 13.77
C TRP A 40 -26.90 -4.81 14.33
N GLU A 41 -26.89 -5.96 13.64
CA GLU A 41 -26.03 -7.09 14.00
C GLU A 41 -24.54 -6.74 13.88
N SER A 42 -24.15 -6.03 12.82
CA SER A 42 -22.77 -5.55 12.63
C SER A 42 -22.36 -4.57 13.73
N VAL A 43 -23.19 -3.57 14.02
CA VAL A 43 -22.93 -2.60 15.10
C VAL A 43 -22.83 -3.30 16.45
N SER A 44 -23.78 -4.19 16.79
CA SER A 44 -23.77 -4.93 18.06
C SER A 44 -22.50 -5.78 18.23
N LYS A 45 -22.06 -6.43 17.16
CA LYS A 45 -20.79 -7.18 17.12
C LYS A 45 -19.58 -6.26 17.34
N GLN A 46 -19.55 -5.09 16.70
CA GLN A 46 -18.49 -4.10 16.87
C GLN A 46 -18.41 -3.62 18.33
N ARG A 47 -19.55 -3.30 18.95
CA ARG A 47 -19.63 -2.90 20.36
C ARG A 47 -19.06 -3.97 21.28
N SER A 48 -19.52 -5.21 21.13
CA SER A 48 -19.03 -6.33 21.93
C SER A 48 -17.51 -6.52 21.82
N ARG A 49 -16.94 -6.41 20.61
CA ARG A 49 -15.49 -6.51 20.40
C ARG A 49 -14.71 -5.35 21.01
N ILE A 50 -15.24 -4.13 20.97
CA ILE A 50 -14.58 -2.96 21.56
C ILE A 50 -14.61 -3.01 23.09
N LEU A 51 -15.73 -3.43 23.68
CA LEU A 51 -15.84 -3.63 25.13
C LEU A 51 -14.89 -4.74 25.60
N SER A 52 -14.79 -5.85 24.86
CA SER A 52 -13.81 -6.89 25.18
C SER A 52 -12.38 -6.36 25.09
N LEU A 53 -12.06 -5.54 24.08
CA LEU A 53 -10.75 -4.91 23.97
C LEU A 53 -10.45 -4.00 25.16
N SER A 54 -11.42 -3.20 25.59
CA SER A 54 -11.26 -2.33 26.75
C SER A 54 -10.91 -3.12 28.01
N SER A 55 -11.56 -4.27 28.23
CA SER A 55 -11.27 -5.14 29.38
C SER A 55 -9.88 -5.77 29.37
N LEU A 56 -9.27 -5.94 28.18
CA LEU A 56 -7.92 -6.48 28.04
C LEU A 56 -6.84 -5.45 28.34
N LEU A 57 -7.14 -4.17 28.13
CA LEU A 57 -6.20 -3.06 28.25
C LEU A 57 -6.33 -2.31 29.58
N SER A 58 -7.09 -2.84 30.55
CA SER A 58 -7.40 -2.27 31.88
C SER A 58 -6.19 -2.01 32.82
N GLY A 59 -4.97 -1.86 32.28
CA GLY A 59 -3.79 -1.38 32.99
C GLY A 59 -3.55 0.14 32.91
N GLY A 60 -4.44 0.90 32.27
CA GLY A 60 -4.40 2.38 32.20
C GLY A 60 -5.81 2.97 32.11
N ASP A 61 -5.94 4.32 32.26
CA ASP A 61 -7.21 5.07 32.28
C ASP A 61 -8.29 4.44 31.37
N GLU A 62 -9.32 3.83 31.96
CA GLU A 62 -10.34 3.00 31.27
C GLU A 62 -11.22 3.78 30.27
N ALA A 63 -11.17 5.11 30.30
CA ALA A 63 -12.14 5.99 29.65
C ALA A 63 -12.11 6.08 28.10
N PRO A 64 -10.97 5.91 27.38
CA PRO A 64 -10.93 6.29 25.96
C PRO A 64 -11.43 5.21 25.01
N ILE A 65 -11.46 3.92 25.40
CA ILE A 65 -11.85 2.82 24.48
C ILE A 65 -13.31 2.41 24.68
N SER A 66 -13.76 2.28 25.93
CA SER A 66 -15.14 1.89 26.23
C SER A 66 -16.17 2.87 25.64
N SER A 67 -15.90 4.18 25.72
CA SER A 67 -16.76 5.23 25.17
C SER A 67 -16.93 5.16 23.64
N LEU A 68 -15.99 4.54 22.92
CA LEU A 68 -16.08 4.38 21.46
C LEU A 68 -17.13 3.34 21.06
N ALA A 69 -17.43 2.39 21.97
CA ALA A 69 -18.46 1.38 21.75
C ALA A 69 -19.86 2.03 21.63
N ASP A 70 -20.10 3.15 22.32
CA ASP A 70 -21.41 3.79 22.32
C ASP A 70 -21.70 4.59 21.04
N SER A 71 -20.70 4.82 20.18
CA SER A 71 -20.88 5.57 18.93
C SER A 71 -21.76 4.83 17.90
N ASP A 72 -22.26 5.57 16.91
CA ASP A 72 -23.08 5.02 15.80
C ASP A 72 -22.29 4.11 14.86
N ARG A 73 -20.96 4.31 14.79
CA ARG A 73 -20.04 3.50 13.99
C ARG A 73 -18.82 3.11 14.82
N PRO A 74 -18.98 2.16 15.76
CA PRO A 74 -17.96 1.86 16.77
C PRO A 74 -16.59 1.51 16.18
N ALA A 75 -16.54 0.67 15.14
CA ALA A 75 -15.27 0.28 14.52
C ALA A 75 -14.55 1.45 13.82
N LEU A 76 -15.29 2.36 13.18
CA LEU A 76 -14.69 3.55 12.56
C LEU A 76 -14.21 4.54 13.62
N SER A 77 -14.97 4.74 14.69
CA SER A 77 -14.55 5.56 15.83
C SER A 77 -13.25 5.03 16.43
N LEU A 78 -13.13 3.71 16.60
CA LEU A 78 -11.90 3.06 17.04
C LEU A 78 -10.74 3.26 16.05
N LEU A 79 -10.98 3.07 14.74
CA LEU A 79 -9.98 3.27 13.69
C LEU A 79 -9.44 4.72 13.66
N SER A 80 -10.29 5.70 13.94
CA SER A 80 -9.95 7.13 13.95
C SER A 80 -9.42 7.65 15.30
N SER A 81 -9.47 6.84 16.36
CA SER A 81 -9.05 7.28 17.69
C SER A 81 -7.55 7.11 17.88
N ARG A 82 -6.80 8.22 17.79
CA ARG A 82 -5.35 8.24 18.05
C ARG A 82 -5.00 7.74 19.46
N PRO A 83 -5.70 8.12 20.55
CA PRO A 83 -5.42 7.59 21.88
C PRO A 83 -5.59 6.07 21.97
N ALA A 84 -6.66 5.52 21.39
CA ALA A 84 -6.89 4.08 21.37
C ALA A 84 -5.78 3.35 20.59
N TYR A 85 -5.39 3.88 19.42
CA TYR A 85 -4.27 3.34 18.67
C TYR A 85 -2.98 3.34 19.49
N SER A 86 -2.65 4.44 20.17
CA SER A 86 -1.46 4.55 20.99
C SER A 86 -1.42 3.50 22.10
N LEU A 87 -2.53 3.29 22.83
CA LEU A 87 -2.62 2.27 23.88
C LEU A 87 -2.41 0.85 23.34
N ILE A 88 -3.10 0.50 22.25
CA ILE A 88 -2.96 -0.82 21.61
C ILE A 88 -1.53 -1.00 21.08
N SER A 89 -0.97 0.04 20.45
CA SER A 89 0.37 -0.02 19.89
C SER A 89 1.45 -0.17 20.97
N ALA A 90 1.29 0.48 22.13
CA ALA A 90 2.20 0.34 23.26
C ALA A 90 2.20 -1.10 23.78
N SER A 91 1.02 -1.70 23.92
CA SER A 91 0.89 -3.11 24.32
C SER A 91 1.53 -4.07 23.30
N LEU A 92 1.35 -3.85 21.99
CA LEU A 92 1.98 -4.68 20.94
C LEU A 92 3.51 -4.50 20.86
N ARG A 93 4.03 -3.33 21.24
CA ARG A 93 5.48 -3.05 21.27
C ARG A 93 6.17 -3.65 22.49
N ASP A 94 5.43 -4.00 23.54
CA ASP A 94 5.99 -4.59 24.75
C ASP A 94 6.77 -5.87 24.41
N PRO A 95 8.02 -6.05 24.91
CA PRO A 95 8.85 -7.20 24.61
C PRO A 95 8.20 -8.56 24.92
N SER A 96 7.25 -8.62 25.86
CA SER A 96 6.50 -9.82 26.24
C SER A 96 5.32 -10.15 25.30
N SER A 97 4.90 -9.20 24.45
CA SER A 97 3.80 -9.39 23.50
C SER A 97 4.16 -10.33 22.35
N GLY A 98 3.15 -10.95 21.74
CA GLY A 98 3.29 -11.78 20.55
C GLY A 98 3.25 -13.28 20.81
N SER A 99 3.15 -13.71 22.07
CA SER A 99 2.94 -15.11 22.44
C SER A 99 1.56 -15.62 22.07
N GLY A 100 1.41 -16.94 21.88
CA GLY A 100 0.10 -17.55 21.62
C GLY A 100 -0.89 -17.40 22.77
N SER A 101 -0.41 -17.07 23.97
CA SER A 101 -1.22 -16.73 25.15
C SER A 101 -1.50 -15.23 25.29
N ASP A 102 -0.98 -14.38 24.39
CA ASP A 102 -1.22 -12.94 24.41
C ASP A 102 -2.70 -12.65 24.07
N PRO A 103 -3.49 -12.12 25.03
CA PRO A 103 -4.91 -11.92 24.81
C PRO A 103 -5.19 -10.84 23.75
N LEU A 104 -4.28 -9.89 23.53
CA LEU A 104 -4.42 -8.89 22.48
C LEU A 104 -4.23 -9.51 21.09
N CYS A 105 -3.26 -10.42 20.96
CA CYS A 105 -3.09 -11.21 19.72
C CYS A 105 -4.32 -12.06 19.43
N GLN A 106 -4.88 -12.72 20.46
CA GLN A 106 -6.12 -13.49 20.33
C GLN A 106 -7.29 -12.59 19.91
N TRP A 107 -7.42 -11.41 20.52
CA TRP A 107 -8.46 -10.45 20.15
C TRP A 107 -8.35 -10.01 18.69
N LEU A 108 -7.14 -9.67 18.21
CA LEU A 108 -6.89 -9.29 16.82
C LEU A 108 -7.25 -10.43 15.85
N TYR A 109 -6.84 -11.65 16.18
CA TYR A 109 -7.12 -12.86 15.41
C TYR A 109 -8.63 -13.10 15.26
N GLU A 110 -9.37 -13.15 16.37
CA GLU A 110 -10.81 -13.39 16.35
C GLU A 110 -11.59 -12.25 15.69
N THR A 111 -11.15 -11.01 15.91
CA THR A 111 -11.78 -9.81 15.31
C THR A 111 -11.67 -9.86 13.80
N TYR A 112 -10.52 -10.26 13.24
CA TYR A 112 -10.35 -10.41 11.81
C TYR A 112 -11.20 -11.54 11.20
N LEU A 113 -11.36 -12.66 11.93
CA LEU A 113 -12.18 -13.79 11.50
C LEU A 113 -13.69 -13.48 11.46
N SER A 114 -14.15 -12.50 12.25
CA SER A 114 -15.57 -12.12 12.40
C SER A 114 -16.29 -11.70 11.11
N SER A 115 -15.54 -11.52 10.02
CA SER A 115 -15.99 -11.16 8.66
C SER A 115 -16.73 -9.82 8.55
N ASP A 116 -16.71 -9.01 9.60
CA ASP A 116 -17.18 -7.63 9.58
C ASP A 116 -16.10 -6.72 8.98
N GLN A 117 -16.40 -6.05 7.86
CA GLN A 117 -15.41 -5.28 7.11
C GLN A 117 -14.81 -4.11 7.93
N PRO A 118 -15.60 -3.29 8.67
CA PRO A 118 -15.04 -2.26 9.54
C PRO A 118 -14.10 -2.80 10.62
N LEU A 119 -14.42 -3.93 11.26
CA LEU A 119 -13.51 -4.55 12.23
C LEU A 119 -12.23 -5.09 11.59
N ARG A 120 -12.31 -5.66 10.38
CA ARG A 120 -11.12 -6.07 9.63
C ARG A 120 -10.21 -4.89 9.31
N LEU A 121 -10.77 -3.73 8.97
CA LEU A 121 -9.99 -2.50 8.76
C LEU A 121 -9.24 -2.07 10.02
N VAL A 122 -9.88 -2.17 11.20
CA VAL A 122 -9.20 -1.92 12.49
C VAL A 122 -7.99 -2.83 12.65
N VAL A 123 -8.13 -4.14 12.46
CA VAL A 123 -7.00 -5.08 12.57
C VAL A 123 -5.91 -4.78 11.53
N LEU A 124 -6.30 -4.52 10.28
CA LEU A 124 -5.35 -4.16 9.22
C LEU A 124 -4.59 -2.87 9.54
N SER A 125 -5.17 -1.91 10.25
CA SER A 125 -4.48 -0.68 10.65
C SER A 125 -3.27 -0.93 11.58
N PHE A 126 -3.25 -2.03 12.33
CA PHE A 126 -2.12 -2.45 13.14
C PHE A 126 -1.13 -3.37 12.41
N LEU A 127 -1.41 -3.74 11.15
CA LEU A 127 -0.57 -4.67 10.41
C LEU A 127 0.86 -4.18 10.19
N PRO A 128 1.11 -2.89 9.86
CA PRO A 128 2.48 -2.39 9.77
C PRO A 128 3.27 -2.56 11.08
N LEU A 129 2.61 -2.30 12.21
CA LEU A 129 3.20 -2.46 13.53
C LEU A 129 3.46 -3.93 13.88
N LEU A 130 2.47 -4.80 13.66
CA LEU A 130 2.58 -6.24 13.92
C LEU A 130 3.71 -6.87 13.08
N ALA A 131 3.72 -6.60 11.77
CA ALA A 131 4.75 -7.11 10.88
C ALA A 131 6.12 -6.50 11.19
N GLY A 132 6.16 -5.19 11.49
CA GLY A 132 7.30 -4.44 12.01
C GLY A 132 7.98 -5.15 13.16
N THR A 133 7.25 -5.25 14.26
CA THR A 133 7.71 -5.85 15.51
C THR A 133 8.05 -7.33 15.35
N TYR A 134 7.21 -8.11 14.64
CA TYR A 134 7.46 -9.53 14.37
C TYR A 134 8.77 -9.75 13.60
N LEU A 135 8.96 -9.03 12.49
CA LEU A 135 10.14 -9.19 11.66
C LEU A 135 11.41 -8.67 12.34
N SER A 136 11.32 -7.60 13.12
CA SER A 136 12.48 -7.13 13.89
C SER A 136 12.87 -8.16 14.95
N ARG A 137 11.92 -8.66 15.76
CA ARG A 137 12.22 -9.62 16.84
C ARG A 137 12.77 -10.95 16.32
N ILE A 138 12.23 -11.47 15.22
CA ILE A 138 12.68 -12.77 14.69
C ILE A 138 14.08 -12.74 14.05
N HIS A 139 14.58 -11.54 13.71
CA HIS A 139 15.92 -11.34 13.17
C HIS A 139 16.88 -10.67 14.17
N SER A 140 16.43 -10.39 15.40
CA SER A 140 17.29 -9.92 16.49
C SER A 140 18.14 -11.07 17.05
N SER A 141 19.40 -10.78 17.35
CA SER A 141 20.38 -11.77 17.84
C SER A 141 20.08 -12.35 19.24
N ASP A 142 19.16 -11.74 20.01
CA ASP A 142 18.75 -12.18 21.35
C ASP A 142 17.52 -13.14 21.30
N SER A 143 17.45 -13.98 20.28
CA SER A 143 16.30 -14.88 20.05
C SER A 143 16.14 -15.97 21.10
N SER A 144 17.14 -16.21 21.94
CA SER A 144 17.10 -17.24 23.00
C SER A 144 16.27 -16.83 24.22
N SER A 145 16.08 -15.53 24.46
CA SER A 145 15.33 -14.99 25.60
C SER A 145 13.94 -14.48 25.24
N LEU A 146 13.64 -14.35 23.94
CA LEU A 146 12.38 -13.79 23.44
C LEU A 146 11.20 -14.78 23.63
N PRO A 147 10.01 -14.27 24.00
CA PRO A 147 8.81 -15.09 24.05
C PRO A 147 8.49 -15.64 22.65
N SER A 148 7.75 -16.76 22.62
CA SER A 148 7.18 -17.27 21.37
C SER A 148 6.47 -16.14 20.61
N LEU A 149 6.64 -16.07 19.29
CA LEU A 149 5.94 -15.09 18.43
C LEU A 149 4.67 -15.68 17.78
N SER A 150 4.18 -16.80 18.32
CA SER A 150 3.06 -17.58 17.76
C SER A 150 1.74 -16.81 17.70
N GLY A 151 1.51 -15.83 18.58
CA GLY A 151 0.35 -14.94 18.55
C GLY A 151 0.39 -14.00 17.35
N PHE A 152 1.53 -13.37 17.06
CA PHE A 152 1.70 -12.56 15.85
C PHE A 152 1.57 -13.41 14.58
N GLU A 153 2.17 -14.60 14.59
CA GLU A 153 2.07 -15.53 13.46
C GLU A 153 0.62 -15.97 13.20
N ALA A 154 -0.18 -16.21 14.25
CA ALA A 154 -1.59 -16.55 14.12
C ALA A 154 -2.39 -15.43 13.44
N VAL A 155 -2.19 -14.17 13.82
CA VAL A 155 -2.85 -13.01 13.19
C VAL A 155 -2.44 -12.88 11.72
N LEU A 156 -1.14 -12.97 11.42
CA LEU A 156 -0.62 -12.90 10.05
C LEU A 156 -1.16 -14.05 9.18
N LEU A 157 -1.23 -15.27 9.73
CA LEU A 157 -1.82 -16.42 9.05
C LEU A 157 -3.32 -16.27 8.83
N ALA A 158 -4.07 -15.68 9.76
CA ALA A 158 -5.50 -15.44 9.58
C ALA A 158 -5.76 -14.49 8.39
N ILE A 159 -4.97 -13.43 8.27
CA ILE A 159 -5.02 -12.49 7.13
C ILE A 159 -4.67 -13.21 5.83
N TYR A 160 -3.58 -13.98 5.85
CA TYR A 160 -3.15 -14.76 4.69
C TYR A 160 -4.21 -15.79 4.25
N ALA A 161 -4.77 -16.56 5.18
CA ALA A 161 -5.77 -17.58 4.92
C ALA A 161 -7.08 -16.99 4.37
N ALA A 162 -7.49 -15.82 4.87
CA ALA A 162 -8.64 -15.11 4.31
C ALA A 162 -8.39 -14.67 2.86
N GLU A 163 -7.19 -14.19 2.54
CA GLU A 163 -6.81 -13.82 1.17
C GLU A 163 -6.72 -15.04 0.25
N VAL A 164 -6.14 -16.17 0.72
CA VAL A 164 -6.13 -17.44 -0.02
C VAL A 164 -7.54 -17.88 -0.37
N LYS A 165 -8.45 -17.83 0.62
CA LYS A 165 -9.87 -18.17 0.41
C LYS A 165 -10.54 -17.23 -0.58
N SER A 166 -10.28 -15.92 -0.48
CA SER A 166 -10.80 -14.90 -1.39
C SER A 166 -10.36 -15.14 -2.84
N ARG A 167 -9.11 -15.56 -3.05
CA ARG A 167 -8.55 -15.86 -4.38
C ARG A 167 -9.10 -17.16 -5.00
N ALA A 168 -9.68 -18.06 -4.21
CA ALA A 168 -10.26 -19.32 -4.68
C ALA A 168 -9.33 -20.12 -5.62
N GLY A 169 -8.03 -20.17 -5.30
CA GLY A 169 -7.01 -20.86 -6.09
C GLY A 169 -6.58 -20.13 -7.37
N LYS A 170 -7.00 -18.89 -7.60
CA LYS A 170 -6.62 -18.08 -8.77
C LYS A 170 -5.54 -17.05 -8.43
N GLY A 171 -4.67 -16.76 -9.41
CA GLY A 171 -3.73 -15.64 -9.32
C GLY A 171 -4.46 -14.32 -9.55
N VAL A 172 -3.84 -13.20 -9.15
CA VAL A 172 -4.33 -11.87 -9.51
C VAL A 172 -3.74 -11.51 -10.87
N LEU A 173 -4.62 -11.41 -11.87
CA LEU A 173 -4.26 -11.09 -13.25
C LEU A 173 -4.64 -9.64 -13.58
N VAL A 174 -3.86 -9.00 -14.43
CA VAL A 174 -4.11 -7.64 -14.92
C VAL A 174 -4.01 -7.65 -16.44
N HIS A 175 -5.01 -7.07 -17.11
CA HIS A 175 -4.93 -6.81 -18.54
C HIS A 175 -4.00 -5.63 -18.79
N ILE A 176 -2.96 -5.85 -19.60
CA ILE A 176 -2.02 -4.80 -19.98
C ILE A 176 -2.67 -3.98 -21.10
N PRO A 177 -2.92 -2.68 -20.89
CA PRO A 177 -3.52 -1.83 -21.92
C PRO A 177 -2.65 -1.78 -23.18
N ASP A 178 -3.29 -1.86 -24.35
CA ASP A 178 -2.64 -1.76 -25.65
C ASP A 178 -3.19 -0.54 -26.41
N LEU A 179 -2.30 0.38 -26.79
CA LEU A 179 -2.66 1.60 -27.53
C LEU A 179 -3.12 1.31 -28.97
N SER A 180 -2.85 0.11 -29.49
CA SER A 180 -3.38 -0.35 -30.78
C SER A 180 -4.88 -0.65 -30.73
N GLN A 181 -5.44 -0.80 -29.52
CA GLN A 181 -6.85 -1.10 -29.31
C GLN A 181 -7.63 0.15 -28.86
N PRO A 182 -8.90 0.28 -29.27
CA PRO A 182 -9.76 1.31 -28.71
C PRO A 182 -9.94 1.09 -27.20
N SER A 183 -9.89 2.17 -26.44
CA SER A 183 -10.07 2.21 -25.00
C SER A 183 -10.99 3.36 -24.61
N LEU A 184 -11.34 3.45 -23.33
CA LEU A 184 -12.17 4.54 -22.80
C LEU A 184 -11.58 5.94 -23.10
N TYR A 185 -10.25 6.06 -23.18
CA TYR A 185 -9.56 7.34 -23.33
C TYR A 185 -8.95 7.59 -24.71
N HIS A 186 -8.88 6.57 -25.57
CA HIS A 186 -8.17 6.66 -26.84
C HIS A 186 -8.81 5.75 -27.89
N THR A 187 -8.95 6.28 -29.11
CA THR A 187 -9.30 5.49 -30.30
C THR A 187 -8.11 5.49 -31.26
N PRO A 188 -7.58 4.32 -31.67
CA PRO A 188 -6.45 4.24 -32.58
C PRO A 188 -6.81 4.89 -33.92
N ARG A 189 -5.87 5.64 -34.49
CA ARG A 189 -6.03 6.24 -35.83
C ARG A 189 -6.09 5.12 -36.87
N ASN A 190 -7.21 5.00 -37.57
CA ASN A 190 -7.38 4.06 -38.69
C ASN A 190 -6.29 4.32 -39.75
N GLY A 191 -5.30 3.44 -39.86
CA GLY A 191 -4.19 3.61 -40.82
C GLY A 191 -3.02 2.63 -40.74
N VAL A 192 -2.96 1.73 -39.75
CA VAL A 192 -2.02 0.60 -39.79
C VAL A 192 -2.75 -0.57 -40.42
N ASP A 193 -2.24 -1.05 -41.55
CA ASP A 193 -2.82 -2.09 -42.40
C ASP A 193 -3.52 -3.19 -41.63
N ARG A 194 -4.78 -3.45 -41.97
CA ARG A 194 -5.56 -4.63 -41.55
C ARG A 194 -5.05 -5.93 -42.21
N SER A 195 -3.76 -6.01 -42.51
CA SER A 195 -3.10 -7.13 -43.18
C SER A 195 -2.20 -7.91 -42.21
N ARG A 196 -2.68 -8.18 -41.00
CA ARG A 196 -2.12 -9.29 -40.24
C ARG A 196 -3.23 -9.99 -39.47
N ASP A 197 -3.45 -11.24 -39.86
CA ASP A 197 -4.11 -12.29 -39.09
C ASP A 197 -3.38 -12.55 -37.76
N SER A 198 -3.32 -11.54 -36.89
CA SER A 198 -2.99 -11.74 -35.49
C SER A 198 -4.26 -11.51 -34.70
N ASN A 199 -4.86 -12.60 -34.24
CA ASN A 199 -5.67 -12.57 -33.02
C ASN A 199 -4.86 -11.81 -31.97
N HIS A 200 -5.15 -10.52 -31.78
CA HIS A 200 -4.52 -9.69 -30.75
C HIS A 200 -5.07 -10.17 -29.41
N VAL A 201 -4.50 -11.28 -28.91
CA VAL A 201 -4.79 -11.78 -27.59
C VAL A 201 -4.34 -10.69 -26.63
N ALA A 202 -5.28 -10.10 -25.90
CA ALA A 202 -5.00 -9.11 -24.88
C ALA A 202 -3.88 -9.65 -23.97
N SER A 203 -2.78 -8.91 -23.87
CA SER A 203 -1.66 -9.34 -23.03
C SER A 203 -2.11 -9.32 -21.57
N VAL A 204 -2.07 -10.50 -20.93
CA VAL A 204 -2.45 -10.65 -19.53
C VAL A 204 -1.17 -10.76 -18.70
N GLY A 205 -0.95 -9.77 -17.83
CA GLY A 205 0.10 -9.80 -16.82
C GLY A 205 -0.36 -10.54 -15.56
N VAL A 206 0.58 -11.21 -14.88
CA VAL A 206 0.34 -11.80 -13.56
C VAL A 206 0.84 -10.82 -12.50
N LEU A 207 -0.07 -10.19 -11.76
CA LEU A 207 0.28 -9.25 -10.68
C LEU A 207 0.73 -9.99 -9.42
N SER A 208 0.06 -11.10 -9.11
CA SER A 208 0.52 -12.02 -8.06
C SER A 208 0.09 -13.46 -8.38
N PRO A 209 0.95 -14.45 -8.11
CA PRO A 209 0.66 -15.84 -8.39
C PRO A 209 -0.47 -16.38 -7.49
N GLN A 210 -0.87 -17.62 -7.77
CA GLN A 210 -1.78 -18.37 -6.92
C GLN A 210 -1.17 -18.55 -5.52
N LEU A 211 -1.99 -18.42 -4.48
CA LEU A 211 -1.55 -18.58 -3.10
C LEU A 211 -1.82 -20.01 -2.60
N GLU A 212 -0.81 -20.63 -2.01
CA GLU A 212 -0.91 -21.95 -1.40
C GLU A 212 -1.35 -21.83 0.08
N PRO A 213 -2.34 -22.59 0.54
CA PRO A 213 -2.71 -22.61 1.96
C PRO A 213 -1.51 -22.93 2.87
N GLN A 214 -1.32 -22.14 3.93
CA GLN A 214 -0.26 -22.34 4.92
C GLN A 214 -0.87 -22.62 6.29
N VAL A 215 -0.36 -23.64 6.99
CA VAL A 215 -0.80 -24.02 8.34
C VAL A 215 0.05 -23.34 9.43
N ALA A 216 1.29 -22.95 9.10
CA ALA A 216 2.23 -22.32 10.01
C ALA A 216 3.16 -21.34 9.27
N VAL A 217 3.71 -20.35 9.97
CA VAL A 217 4.67 -19.40 9.40
C VAL A 217 6.06 -20.01 9.39
N LYS A 218 6.44 -20.62 8.27
CA LYS A 218 7.79 -21.15 8.06
C LYS A 218 8.74 -20.05 7.59
N SER A 219 10.03 -20.13 7.95
CA SER A 219 11.05 -19.16 7.54
C SER A 219 11.05 -18.86 6.03
N THR A 220 10.96 -19.90 5.18
CA THR A 220 10.95 -19.77 3.71
C THR A 220 9.70 -19.12 3.13
N LYS A 221 8.56 -19.19 3.84
CA LYS A 221 7.27 -18.63 3.39
C LYS A 221 6.92 -17.34 4.13
N ARG A 222 7.67 -16.98 5.18
CA ARG A 222 7.42 -15.82 6.07
C ARG A 222 7.26 -14.53 5.29
N ALA A 223 8.22 -14.21 4.44
CA ALA A 223 8.19 -12.97 3.66
C ALA A 223 7.00 -12.92 2.70
N GLY A 224 6.64 -14.05 2.09
CA GLY A 224 5.44 -14.15 1.25
C GLY A 224 4.14 -13.97 2.03
N ILE A 225 4.04 -14.56 3.23
CA ILE A 225 2.87 -14.40 4.12
C ILE A 225 2.71 -12.93 4.54
N VAL A 226 3.78 -12.32 5.04
CA VAL A 226 3.78 -10.91 5.45
C VAL A 226 3.54 -10.00 4.25
N GLY A 227 4.16 -10.29 3.10
CA GLY A 227 3.97 -9.54 1.85
C GLY A 227 2.51 -9.56 1.38
N VAL A 228 1.83 -10.70 1.45
CA VAL A 228 0.39 -10.79 1.17
C VAL A 228 -0.43 -9.99 2.18
N GLY A 229 -0.05 -10.02 3.46
CA GLY A 229 -0.63 -9.13 4.46
C GLY A 229 -0.52 -7.65 4.04
N MET A 230 0.68 -7.21 3.64
CA MET A 230 0.90 -5.84 3.17
C MET A 230 0.11 -5.52 1.89
N GLN A 231 -0.15 -6.50 1.02
CA GLN A 231 -1.08 -6.32 -0.10
C GLN A 231 -2.52 -6.09 0.38
N CYS A 232 -2.99 -6.82 1.40
CA CYS A 232 -4.30 -6.59 2.01
C CYS A 232 -4.40 -5.20 2.64
N TYR A 233 -3.33 -4.73 3.30
CA TYR A 233 -3.25 -3.34 3.78
C TYR A 233 -3.32 -2.35 2.62
N PHE A 234 -2.55 -2.59 1.56
CA PHE A 234 -2.50 -1.70 0.39
C PHE A 234 -3.87 -1.54 -0.28
N LYS A 235 -4.70 -2.60 -0.35
CA LYS A 235 -6.06 -2.52 -0.90
C LYS A 235 -6.93 -1.48 -0.17
N GLU A 236 -6.65 -1.25 1.11
CA GLU A 236 -7.42 -0.38 1.99
C GLU A 236 -6.63 0.87 2.42
N VAL A 237 -5.47 1.15 1.80
CA VAL A 237 -4.51 2.17 2.23
C VAL A 237 -5.10 3.58 2.32
N SER A 238 -6.08 3.91 1.48
CA SER A 238 -6.78 5.19 1.50
C SER A 238 -7.66 5.37 2.73
N GLN A 239 -8.13 4.28 3.32
CA GLN A 239 -8.92 4.27 4.56
C GLN A 239 -8.03 4.22 5.82
N MET A 240 -6.74 3.93 5.66
CA MET A 240 -5.82 3.78 6.79
C MET A 240 -5.44 5.13 7.38
N PRO A 241 -5.47 5.26 8.72
CA PRO A 241 -5.13 6.51 9.38
C PRO A 241 -3.64 6.81 9.26
N ALA A 242 -3.28 8.10 9.37
CA ALA A 242 -1.91 8.58 9.18
C ALA A 242 -0.88 7.86 10.07
N TRP A 243 -1.24 7.58 11.32
CA TRP A 243 -0.33 6.90 12.25
C TRP A 243 0.03 5.47 11.85
N SER A 244 -0.89 4.73 11.25
CA SER A 244 -0.60 3.39 10.71
C SER A 244 0.41 3.46 9.55
N LYS A 245 0.30 4.49 8.71
CA LYS A 245 1.23 4.76 7.61
C LYS A 245 2.62 5.19 8.13
N LEU A 246 2.66 6.02 9.18
CA LEU A 246 3.91 6.43 9.83
C LEU A 246 4.66 5.22 10.41
N GLU A 247 3.95 4.28 11.04
CA GLU A 247 4.54 3.02 11.51
C GLU A 247 5.18 2.25 10.36
N LEU A 248 4.49 2.10 9.23
CA LEU A 248 5.08 1.45 8.06
C LEU A 248 6.36 2.16 7.58
N CYS A 249 6.34 3.49 7.48
CA CYS A 249 7.49 4.27 7.03
C CYS A 249 8.68 4.09 7.98
N SER A 250 8.41 4.13 9.29
CA SER A 250 9.43 3.90 10.32
C SER A 250 10.06 2.51 10.21
N PHE A 251 9.25 1.45 10.13
CA PHE A 251 9.76 0.08 9.97
C PHE A 251 10.47 -0.12 8.63
N ALA A 252 9.95 0.42 7.53
CA ALA A 252 10.58 0.32 6.21
C ALA A 252 11.97 0.97 6.18
N GLY A 253 12.12 2.14 6.82
CA GLY A 253 13.41 2.78 7.04
C GLY A 253 14.33 1.93 7.92
N ALA A 254 13.85 1.47 9.08
CA ALA A 254 14.64 0.66 10.01
C ALA A 254 15.11 -0.68 9.39
N TRP A 255 14.27 -1.32 8.59
CA TRP A 255 14.60 -2.57 7.90
C TRP A 255 15.69 -2.39 6.84
N ALA A 256 15.88 -1.17 6.32
CA ALA A 256 16.99 -0.89 5.42
C ALA A 256 18.36 -1.07 6.10
N GLY A 257 18.41 -0.99 7.44
CA GLY A 257 19.63 -1.00 8.23
C GLY A 257 20.06 0.41 8.63
N GLN A 258 21.27 0.53 9.18
CA GLN A 258 21.84 1.83 9.58
C GLN A 258 21.94 2.77 8.37
N ASP A 259 21.68 4.06 8.62
CA ASP A 259 21.80 5.11 7.61
C ASP A 259 23.24 5.14 7.08
N CYS A 260 23.42 4.82 5.80
CA CYS A 260 24.69 5.09 5.13
C CYS A 260 24.77 6.60 4.82
N ASP A 261 25.98 7.16 4.82
CA ASP A 261 26.24 8.51 4.30
C ASP A 261 25.84 8.66 2.82
N CYS A 262 25.68 7.52 2.12
CA CYS A 262 25.18 7.47 0.75
C CYS A 262 23.74 7.97 0.59
N LYS A 263 22.96 8.06 1.67
CA LYS A 263 21.60 8.62 1.69
C LYS A 263 21.59 10.12 1.40
N GLU A 264 22.57 10.86 1.92
CA GLU A 264 22.66 12.32 1.77
C GLU A 264 23.25 12.72 0.41
N LYS A 265 24.11 11.86 -0.16
CA LYS A 265 24.66 12.06 -1.52
C LYS A 265 23.60 12.02 -2.62
N ILE A 266 22.44 11.42 -2.37
CA ILE A 266 21.30 11.42 -3.31
C ILE A 266 20.83 12.86 -3.59
N ASP A 267 20.86 13.73 -2.58
CA ASP A 267 20.35 15.09 -2.69
C ASP A 267 21.37 16.04 -3.36
N GLY A 268 22.67 15.70 -3.33
CA GLY A 268 23.75 16.51 -3.92
C GLY A 268 23.84 16.46 -5.46
N GLU A 269 23.14 15.53 -6.11
CA GLU A 269 23.26 15.26 -7.55
C GLU A 269 21.95 15.43 -8.34
N GLY A 270 20.90 15.92 -7.68
CA GLY A 270 19.58 16.17 -8.27
C GLY A 270 19.59 17.12 -9.48
N ASP A 271 20.62 17.96 -9.60
CA ASP A 271 20.78 18.91 -10.72
C ASP A 271 21.64 18.37 -11.88
N LYS A 272 22.42 17.29 -11.68
CA LYS A 272 23.28 16.71 -12.73
C LYS A 272 22.74 15.40 -13.31
N VAL A 273 21.99 14.63 -12.53
CA VAL A 273 21.56 13.28 -12.95
C VAL A 273 20.37 13.30 -13.92
N LEU A 274 19.55 14.36 -13.92
CA LEU A 274 18.52 14.56 -14.94
C LEU A 274 19.11 14.74 -16.35
N ALA A 275 20.39 15.13 -16.48
CA ALA A 275 21.06 15.25 -17.76
C ALA A 275 21.54 13.90 -18.35
N LEU A 276 21.80 12.90 -17.50
CA LEU A 276 22.39 11.63 -17.95
C LEU A 276 21.39 10.64 -18.56
N THR A 277 20.08 10.89 -18.41
CA THR A 277 19.04 10.02 -18.99
C THR A 277 18.58 10.43 -20.38
N ASN A 278 19.05 11.58 -20.90
CA ASN A 278 18.71 12.09 -22.24
C ASN A 278 19.85 12.02 -23.27
N GLY A 279 20.93 11.28 -23.00
CA GLY A 279 22.11 11.27 -23.86
C GLY A 279 22.67 9.88 -24.17
N PHE A 280 21.91 9.03 -24.86
CA PHE A 280 22.54 7.99 -25.66
C PHE A 280 23.03 8.64 -26.97
N VAL A 281 24.23 9.21 -26.94
CA VAL A 281 25.03 9.55 -28.13
C VAL A 281 26.52 9.44 -27.79
N ASP A 282 27.25 9.08 -28.83
CA ASP A 282 28.50 8.35 -28.86
C ASP A 282 29.77 9.17 -28.52
N SER A 283 30.81 8.44 -28.10
CA SER A 283 32.24 8.66 -28.39
C SER A 283 33.04 9.83 -27.78
N SER A 284 34.04 9.41 -26.97
CA SER A 284 35.47 9.81 -26.96
C SER A 284 35.88 11.29 -26.99
N SER A 285 36.45 11.78 -25.88
CA SER A 285 37.57 12.74 -25.76
C SER A 285 37.49 13.36 -24.35
N SER A 286 38.52 13.75 -23.62
CA SER A 286 39.97 13.64 -23.71
C SER A 286 40.49 14.00 -22.32
N LEU A 287 41.71 13.54 -22.05
CA LEU A 287 42.52 13.78 -20.87
C LEU A 287 42.73 15.28 -20.56
N ASN A 288 42.76 15.61 -19.27
CA ASN A 288 43.68 16.57 -18.62
C ASN A 288 43.46 16.43 -17.10
N GLY A 289 44.42 15.95 -16.31
CA GLY A 289 45.70 16.61 -16.03
C GLY A 289 45.52 17.42 -14.74
N SER A 290 45.65 16.78 -13.57
CA SER A 290 46.88 16.72 -12.73
C SER A 290 46.96 17.84 -11.70
N SER A 291 46.88 17.49 -10.42
CA SER A 291 47.78 17.98 -9.36
C SER A 291 47.57 17.16 -8.09
N GLU A 292 48.58 16.36 -7.78
CA GLU A 292 48.87 15.78 -6.47
C GLU A 292 49.10 16.91 -5.46
N ILE A 293 48.49 16.84 -4.27
CA ILE A 293 49.02 17.44 -3.05
C ILE A 293 48.75 16.47 -1.90
N GLU A 294 49.80 16.32 -1.09
CA GLU A 294 50.08 15.31 -0.10
C GLU A 294 49.20 15.43 1.16
N ALA A 295 49.16 14.32 1.90
CA ALA A 295 48.51 14.19 3.19
C ALA A 295 49.29 14.90 4.29
N GLU A 296 48.59 15.66 5.13
CA GLU A 296 49.02 15.97 6.49
C GLU A 296 47.85 15.65 7.43
N GLU A 297 48.13 14.76 8.39
CA GLU A 297 47.25 14.36 9.48
C GLU A 297 47.33 15.42 10.58
N GLU A 298 46.22 16.07 10.90
CA GLU A 298 46.07 16.81 12.16
C GLU A 298 44.80 16.30 12.86
N GLU A 299 45.02 15.59 13.97
CA GLU A 299 44.00 15.22 14.95
C GLU A 299 43.60 16.47 15.75
N GLU A 300 42.36 16.92 15.62
CA GLU A 300 41.74 17.82 16.59
C GLU A 300 40.46 17.18 17.15
N GLU A 301 40.57 16.77 18.41
CA GLU A 301 39.47 16.32 19.26
C GLU A 301 38.55 17.51 19.58
N GLU A 302 37.39 17.61 18.93
CA GLU A 302 36.31 18.50 19.39
C GLU A 302 35.22 17.72 20.15
N GLU A 303 35.27 17.90 21.46
CA GLU A 303 34.29 17.44 22.45
C GLU A 303 32.96 18.21 22.26
N GLN A 304 32.01 17.62 21.53
CA GLN A 304 30.69 18.23 21.34
C GLN A 304 29.71 17.83 22.44
N VAL A 305 29.44 18.80 23.31
CA VAL A 305 28.47 18.80 24.40
C VAL A 305 27.06 18.49 23.88
N ILE A 306 26.50 17.37 24.36
CA ILE A 306 25.12 16.95 24.13
C ILE A 306 24.17 17.92 24.86
N SER A 307 23.37 18.67 24.10
CA SER A 307 22.19 19.36 24.61
C SER A 307 20.93 18.78 23.98
N SER A 308 20.14 18.14 24.83
CA SER A 308 18.88 17.46 24.58
C SER A 308 17.77 18.40 24.09
N ASN A 309 17.08 18.03 23.00
CA ASN A 309 15.61 17.95 22.97
C ASN A 309 15.10 17.46 21.61
N GLY A 310 14.70 16.19 21.59
CA GLY A 310 13.94 15.56 20.52
C GLY A 310 13.78 14.09 20.88
N VAL A 311 12.54 13.64 21.11
CA VAL A 311 12.22 12.23 21.35
C VAL A 311 12.48 11.46 20.04
N GLY A 312 13.75 11.21 19.76
CA GLY A 312 14.21 10.29 18.75
C GLY A 312 14.20 8.90 19.36
N VAL A 313 13.47 7.97 18.73
CA VAL A 313 13.61 6.54 19.00
C VAL A 313 15.01 6.14 18.52
N GLY A 314 16.00 6.37 19.38
CA GLY A 314 17.38 5.95 19.21
C GLY A 314 17.48 4.45 19.45
N GLY A 315 17.27 3.67 18.39
CA GLY A 315 17.59 2.25 18.34
C GLY A 315 17.97 1.94 16.90
N GLY A 316 19.22 1.56 16.67
CA GLY A 316 19.71 1.20 15.33
C GLY A 316 18.75 0.22 14.66
N GLY A 317 18.29 0.55 13.45
CA GLY A 317 17.33 -0.28 12.72
C GLY A 317 17.85 -1.70 12.51
N VAL A 318 17.00 -2.71 12.74
CA VAL A 318 17.35 -4.11 12.50
C VAL A 318 17.28 -4.37 10.98
N ARG A 319 18.45 -4.59 10.36
CA ARG A 319 18.52 -5.00 8.95
C ARG A 319 17.96 -6.41 8.80
N ILE A 320 16.85 -6.55 8.06
CA ILE A 320 16.22 -7.85 7.78
C ILE A 320 16.29 -8.23 6.30
N PRO A 321 16.18 -9.50 5.90
CA PRO A 321 15.99 -9.86 4.48
C PRO A 321 14.70 -9.25 3.91
N LEU A 322 14.80 -8.55 2.77
CA LEU A 322 13.66 -7.94 2.06
C LEU A 322 13.54 -8.54 0.65
N PRO A 323 13.06 -9.79 0.51
CA PRO A 323 12.79 -10.37 -0.80
C PRO A 323 11.65 -9.62 -1.49
N TRP A 324 11.57 -9.75 -2.81
CA TRP A 324 10.68 -8.93 -3.65
C TRP A 324 9.19 -9.08 -3.27
N GLU A 325 8.75 -10.25 -2.83
CA GLU A 325 7.38 -10.52 -2.40
C GLU A 325 6.95 -9.66 -1.21
N LEU A 326 7.89 -9.28 -0.35
CA LEU A 326 7.68 -8.38 0.78
C LEU A 326 7.94 -6.92 0.38
N LEU A 327 9.02 -6.67 -0.35
CA LEU A 327 9.43 -5.30 -0.72
C LEU A 327 8.42 -4.64 -1.67
N GLN A 328 7.90 -5.37 -2.67
CA GLN A 328 6.98 -4.83 -3.67
C GLN A 328 5.73 -4.16 -3.06
N PRO A 329 4.96 -4.78 -2.14
CA PRO A 329 3.82 -4.11 -1.53
C PRO A 329 4.25 -2.97 -0.61
N ILE A 330 5.39 -3.05 0.08
CA ILE A 330 5.92 -1.94 0.89
C ILE A 330 6.15 -0.70 0.01
N LEU A 331 6.81 -0.86 -1.15
CA LEU A 331 7.07 0.24 -2.08
C LEU A 331 5.78 0.85 -2.64
N ARG A 332 4.74 0.04 -2.89
CA ARG A 332 3.43 0.56 -3.32
C ARG A 332 2.77 1.41 -2.23
N ILE A 333 2.84 0.96 -0.98
CA ILE A 333 2.29 1.72 0.14
C ILE A 333 3.10 3.01 0.36
N LEU A 334 4.43 2.96 0.30
CA LEU A 334 5.28 4.15 0.38
C LEU A 334 4.99 5.14 -0.76
N GLY A 335 4.75 4.65 -1.99
CA GLY A 335 4.29 5.49 -3.09
C GLY A 335 2.96 6.19 -2.80
N HIS A 336 2.00 5.50 -2.17
CA HIS A 336 0.78 6.15 -1.70
C HIS A 336 1.07 7.17 -0.59
N CYS A 337 1.93 6.84 0.38
CA CYS A 337 2.31 7.76 1.46
C CYS A 337 2.92 9.06 0.91
N LEU A 338 3.78 8.97 -0.09
CA LEU A 338 4.44 10.08 -0.76
C LEU A 338 3.49 10.94 -1.60
N LEU A 339 2.68 10.32 -2.45
CA LEU A 339 2.02 11.03 -3.56
C LEU A 339 0.52 11.27 -3.35
N SER A 340 -0.10 10.65 -2.34
CA SER A 340 -1.52 10.87 -2.07
C SER A 340 -1.75 12.30 -1.57
N PRO A 341 -2.66 13.07 -2.19
CA PRO A 341 -2.91 14.46 -1.82
C PRO A 341 -3.53 14.61 -0.42
N LEU A 342 -4.12 13.55 0.13
CA LEU A 342 -4.80 13.56 1.43
C LEU A 342 -3.87 13.23 2.62
N ASN A 343 -2.61 12.90 2.38
CA ASN A 343 -1.66 12.61 3.45
C ASN A 343 -1.07 13.91 4.02
N SER A 344 -0.81 13.92 5.33
CA SER A 344 -0.07 15.00 5.99
C SER A 344 1.38 15.06 5.52
N GLU A 345 2.01 16.23 5.66
CA GLU A 345 3.43 16.40 5.34
C GLU A 345 4.31 15.45 6.15
N ASP A 346 4.00 15.20 7.43
CA ASP A 346 4.72 14.22 8.26
C ASP A 346 4.78 12.81 7.63
N VAL A 347 3.67 12.36 7.02
CA VAL A 347 3.61 11.05 6.35
C VAL A 347 4.46 11.06 5.08
N LYS A 348 4.43 12.16 4.31
CA LYS A 348 5.24 12.31 3.10
C LYS A 348 6.73 12.35 3.44
N ASP A 349 7.12 13.09 4.47
CA ASP A 349 8.51 13.20 4.92
C ASP A 349 9.03 11.86 5.46
N ALA A 350 8.24 11.18 6.30
CA ALA A 350 8.58 9.84 6.78
C ALA A 350 8.74 8.84 5.63
N ALA A 351 7.84 8.87 4.64
CA ALA A 351 7.92 7.99 3.48
C ALA A 351 9.11 8.31 2.59
N SER A 352 9.42 9.60 2.41
CA SER A 352 10.58 10.08 1.66
C SER A 352 11.88 9.57 2.28
N ASN A 353 12.02 9.69 3.60
CA ASN A 353 13.14 9.13 4.34
C ASN A 353 13.24 7.61 4.21
N ALA A 354 12.12 6.89 4.34
CA ALA A 354 12.09 5.44 4.20
C ALA A 354 12.51 4.96 2.79
N VAL A 355 12.01 5.62 1.74
CA VAL A 355 12.37 5.30 0.35
C VAL A 355 13.85 5.56 0.07
N ARG A 356 14.42 6.66 0.58
CA ARG A 356 15.87 6.92 0.46
C ARG A 356 16.71 5.85 1.16
N SER A 357 16.35 5.47 2.39
CA SER A 357 17.03 4.39 3.11
C SER A 357 16.94 3.06 2.35
N LEU A 358 15.77 2.73 1.77
CA LEU A 358 15.61 1.53 0.94
C LEU A 358 16.40 1.59 -0.38
N TYR A 359 16.53 2.77 -1.01
CA TYR A 359 17.35 2.95 -2.22
C TYR A 359 18.84 2.76 -1.93
N ALA A 360 19.32 3.37 -0.85
CA ALA A 360 20.68 3.20 -0.36
C ALA A 360 21.00 1.71 -0.14
N ARG A 361 20.12 1.01 0.58
CA ARG A 361 20.24 -0.44 0.77
C ARG A 361 20.21 -1.19 -0.57
N ALA A 362 19.26 -0.92 -1.43
CA ALA A 362 19.10 -1.64 -2.71
C ALA A 362 20.36 -1.49 -3.58
N SER A 363 21.00 -0.32 -3.54
CA SER A 363 22.26 -0.04 -4.22
C SER A 363 23.41 -0.84 -3.61
N HIS A 364 23.51 -0.90 -2.28
CA HIS A 364 24.49 -1.73 -1.58
C HIS A 364 24.28 -3.24 -1.87
N ASP A 365 23.04 -3.71 -1.87
CA ASP A 365 22.67 -5.11 -2.12
C ASP A 365 22.71 -5.48 -3.62
N LEU A 366 23.00 -4.52 -4.51
CA LEU A 366 23.01 -4.67 -5.97
C LEU A 366 21.72 -5.33 -6.51
N ASN A 367 20.56 -4.96 -5.96
CA ASN A 367 19.27 -5.49 -6.39
C ASN A 367 18.63 -4.60 -7.46
N PRO A 368 18.71 -4.94 -8.76
CA PRO A 368 18.31 -4.05 -9.85
C PRO A 368 16.82 -3.70 -9.81
N GLN A 369 15.95 -4.64 -9.43
CA GLN A 369 14.51 -4.39 -9.34
C GLN A 369 14.18 -3.40 -8.22
N ALA A 370 14.82 -3.55 -7.06
CA ALA A 370 14.66 -2.64 -5.94
C ALA A 370 15.25 -1.26 -6.24
N ILE A 371 16.43 -1.19 -6.86
CA ILE A 371 17.08 0.07 -7.27
C ILE A 371 16.16 0.86 -8.20
N LEU A 372 15.64 0.23 -9.25
CA LEU A 372 14.75 0.89 -10.21
C LEU A 372 13.48 1.43 -9.53
N ALA A 373 12.83 0.61 -8.71
CA ALA A 373 11.58 0.98 -8.07
C ALA A 373 11.77 2.10 -7.03
N THR A 374 12.80 2.00 -6.18
CA THR A 374 13.08 3.01 -5.16
C THR A 374 13.58 4.32 -5.76
N ARG A 375 14.48 4.28 -6.76
CA ARG A 375 14.94 5.48 -7.47
C ARG A 375 13.81 6.22 -8.18
N SER A 376 12.88 5.48 -8.78
CA SER A 376 11.69 6.08 -9.41
C SER A 376 10.85 6.83 -8.38
N LEU A 377 10.65 6.28 -7.18
CA LEU A 377 9.92 6.96 -6.10
C LEU A 377 10.67 8.20 -5.57
N VAL A 378 12.00 8.15 -5.42
CA VAL A 378 12.81 9.32 -5.04
C VAL A 378 12.65 10.45 -6.05
N ASN A 379 12.77 10.14 -7.35
CA ASN A 379 12.62 11.14 -8.41
C ASN A 379 11.21 11.74 -8.44
N LEU A 380 10.18 10.90 -8.25
CA LEU A 380 8.79 11.36 -8.17
C LEU A 380 8.57 12.31 -6.97
N ASP A 381 9.08 11.96 -5.78
CA ASP A 381 9.01 12.83 -4.60
C ASP A 381 9.71 14.17 -4.83
N ALA A 382 10.94 14.15 -5.37
CA ALA A 382 11.69 15.36 -5.70
C ALA A 382 10.92 16.26 -6.69
N SER A 383 10.38 15.67 -7.76
CA SER A 383 9.60 16.40 -8.77
C SER A 383 8.29 16.97 -8.20
N ALA A 384 7.59 16.22 -7.34
CA ALA A 384 6.36 16.66 -6.70
C ALA A 384 6.61 17.84 -5.74
N ARG A 385 7.70 17.77 -4.96
CA ARG A 385 8.11 18.86 -4.06
C ARG A 385 8.57 20.09 -4.83
N ALA A 386 9.29 19.93 -5.94
CA ALA A 386 9.66 21.03 -6.83
C ALA A 386 8.41 21.73 -7.39
N ALA A 387 7.44 20.96 -7.90
CA ALA A 387 6.18 21.49 -8.41
C ALA A 387 5.34 22.20 -7.32
N ALA A 388 5.35 21.70 -6.08
CA ALA A 388 4.68 22.37 -4.97
C ALA A 388 5.35 23.70 -4.60
N LYS A 389 6.69 23.77 -4.65
CA LYS A 389 7.46 25.01 -4.41
C LYS A 389 7.19 26.06 -5.49
N THR A 390 7.15 25.66 -6.77
CA THR A 390 6.83 26.59 -7.88
C THR A 390 5.41 27.11 -7.79
N ALA A 391 4.42 26.25 -7.51
CA ALA A 391 3.04 26.68 -7.31
C ALA A 391 2.87 27.66 -6.13
N SER A 392 3.61 27.44 -5.04
CA SER A 392 3.62 28.36 -3.89
C SER A 392 4.24 29.73 -4.26
N ALA A 393 5.33 29.75 -5.02
CA ALA A 393 5.96 30.99 -5.47
C ALA A 393 5.07 31.82 -6.42
N GLU A 394 4.33 31.16 -7.31
CA GLU A 394 3.36 31.81 -8.22
C GLU A 394 2.17 32.41 -7.46
N SER A 395 1.71 31.78 -6.38
CA SER A 395 0.63 32.31 -5.53
C SER A 395 1.02 33.56 -4.74
N VAL A 396 2.30 33.69 -4.37
CA VAL A 396 2.84 34.87 -3.65
C VAL A 396 3.16 36.01 -4.62
N GLY A 397 3.54 35.70 -5.87
CA GLY A 397 3.79 36.69 -6.92
C GLY A 397 2.52 37.31 -7.55
N GLY A 398 1.33 36.78 -7.26
CA GLY A 398 0.05 37.27 -7.80
C GLY A 398 -0.55 38.50 -7.10
N SER A 399 0.04 38.99 -6.01
CA SER A 399 -0.52 40.08 -5.19
C SER A 399 0.18 41.45 -5.36
N SER A 400 0.97 41.67 -6.40
CA SER A 400 1.59 42.98 -6.65
C SER A 400 1.56 43.35 -8.13
N ASN A 401 0.39 43.81 -8.60
CA ASN A 401 0.28 44.98 -9.48
C ASN A 401 -1.19 45.29 -9.81
N VAL A 402 -1.97 45.71 -8.80
CA VAL A 402 -3.13 46.59 -9.02
C VAL A 402 -2.61 48.01 -8.89
N ASN A 403 -2.08 48.56 -9.99
CA ASN A 403 -2.04 50.00 -10.26
C ASN A 403 -1.46 50.25 -11.65
N THR A 404 -2.31 50.16 -12.67
CA THR A 404 -2.15 50.94 -13.90
C THR A 404 -3.53 51.14 -14.54
N PRO A 405 -4.04 52.38 -14.65
CA PRO A 405 -5.29 52.63 -15.35
C PRO A 405 -5.00 52.62 -16.85
N SER A 406 -5.32 51.52 -17.54
CA SER A 406 -5.33 51.50 -19.01
C SER A 406 -6.61 52.17 -19.50
N LYS A 407 -6.44 53.34 -20.12
CA LYS A 407 -7.51 54.06 -20.83
C LYS A 407 -8.19 53.12 -21.84
N SER A 408 -9.51 53.15 -21.86
CA SER A 408 -10.33 52.47 -22.86
C SER A 408 -10.04 53.00 -24.26
N LYS A 409 -9.54 52.13 -25.14
CA LYS A 409 -9.54 52.36 -26.59
C LYS A 409 -10.72 51.59 -27.18
N LYS A 410 -11.61 52.33 -27.85
CA LYS A 410 -12.84 51.88 -28.54
C LYS A 410 -12.63 50.60 -29.36
N PRO A 411 -13.64 49.69 -29.43
CA PRO A 411 -13.62 48.58 -30.37
C PRO A 411 -13.90 49.09 -31.79
N GLU A 412 -12.98 48.86 -32.72
CA GLU A 412 -13.27 48.93 -34.16
C GLU A 412 -14.11 47.72 -34.55
N ILE A 413 -15.36 47.99 -34.92
CA ILE A 413 -16.27 47.03 -35.52
C ILE A 413 -15.89 46.95 -37.00
N LEU A 414 -15.19 45.88 -37.40
CA LEU A 414 -15.10 45.48 -38.79
C LEU A 414 -16.26 44.52 -39.09
N LEU A 415 -17.32 45.09 -39.63
CA LEU A 415 -18.39 44.38 -40.33
C LEU A 415 -17.79 43.72 -41.59
N SER A 416 -17.62 42.41 -41.56
CA SER A 416 -17.51 41.61 -42.76
C SER A 416 -18.90 41.32 -43.31
N SER A 417 -19.23 41.84 -44.48
CA SER A 417 -20.32 41.32 -45.31
C SER A 417 -20.01 41.47 -46.80
N LYS A 418 -19.93 40.29 -47.42
CA LYS A 418 -19.95 39.94 -48.84
C LYS A 418 -18.67 40.11 -49.65
#